data_AF-A0A3P9MQX4-F1
#
_entry.id   AF-A0A3P9MQX4-F1
#
_cell.length_a   1.000
_cell.length_b   1.000
_cell.length_c   1.000
_cell.angle_alpha   90.00
_cell.angle_beta   90.00
_cell.angle_gamma   90.00
#
_symmetry.space_group_name_H-M   'P 1'
#
loop_
_entity.id
_entity.type
_entity.pdbx_description
1 polymer ?
#
loop_
_entity_poly.entity_id
_entity_poly.type
_entity_poly.pdbx_seq_one_letter_code
_entity_poly.pdbx_strand_id
1 'polypeptide(L)'
;MTAVQMADGDGVLPRTLHSMNAYLGAQPIRRCLDLGADVVVTGRCVDSAVALGPLMHAFGWSRSDYDLLAAGSLAGHLIECGAQSTGGIFTDWHRVPDWDVMGFPVVECSPDGSFVLSKPPNTGGLVSFGTVAEQLVYEIGDPRRYLLPDVTCDFSQVVLQEVSGTEGGAVSVRGARGFPPPNDYKVCATYLDGFRATAVCPVGGPRAAEKARRTADSLIKRTRRLFQLLNLDDFSAVNVQILGAEDTYGHNARNKESREAVIWMSVHHKQKKALEVFSREIASAGTGMAPGLTGIVGGRPKVSPVLKPFFFLQPKSQLTVDIHLGGKLVESLTEAEPDTPVRDEAPPTSGDDVPDTELPSGPHSYRLEELAFTRSGDKGDSANIGVVARHPLFFPYLKQHLTPAVVHEYFSHLIEPGQHSATVTRFTLPGIHALNFVLRRSLGGGGVASLRSDPQGKAYGQMLLDLRLSGLPDLKSLVD
;
A
#
# COMPACT_ATOMS: atom_id res chain seq x y z
N MET A 1 16.97 -22.86 -15.66
CA MET A 1 16.14 -21.86 -14.95
C MET A 1 17.05 -20.70 -14.65
N THR A 2 16.65 -19.47 -14.98
CA THR A 2 17.51 -18.28 -14.84
C THR A 2 17.46 -17.79 -13.40
N ALA A 3 18.62 -17.71 -12.74
CA ALA A 3 18.75 -17.15 -11.40
C ALA A 3 18.67 -15.62 -11.47
N VAL A 4 18.07 -15.01 -10.46
CA VAL A 4 17.91 -13.56 -10.34
C VAL A 4 18.07 -13.12 -8.90
N GLN A 5 18.55 -11.90 -8.69
CA GLN A 5 18.67 -11.31 -7.36
C GLN A 5 17.33 -10.71 -6.92
N MET A 6 16.82 -11.14 -5.78
CA MET A 6 15.63 -10.62 -5.13
C MET A 6 16.05 -9.69 -3.98
N ALA A 7 15.11 -8.91 -3.45
CA ALA A 7 15.39 -8.05 -2.29
C ALA A 7 15.81 -8.83 -1.02
N ASP A 8 15.33 -10.07 -0.86
CA ASP A 8 15.59 -10.92 0.31
C ASP A 8 16.51 -12.13 -0.01
N GLY A 9 17.25 -12.13 -1.14
CA GLY A 9 18.19 -13.20 -1.52
C GLY A 9 18.06 -13.63 -2.99
N ASP A 10 18.46 -14.87 -3.31
CA ASP A 10 18.39 -15.38 -4.67
C ASP A 10 17.01 -15.97 -5.01
N GLY A 11 16.58 -15.75 -6.24
CA GLY A 11 15.32 -16.24 -6.78
C GLY A 11 15.50 -16.91 -8.14
N VAL A 12 14.44 -17.58 -8.57
CA VAL A 12 14.38 -18.23 -9.89
C VAL A 12 13.23 -17.67 -10.68
N LEU A 13 13.49 -17.20 -11.90
CA LEU A 13 12.45 -16.65 -12.76
C LEU A 13 11.36 -17.71 -13.04
N PRO A 14 10.07 -17.34 -12.92
CA PRO A 14 8.96 -18.20 -13.32
C PRO A 14 9.07 -18.63 -14.79
N ARG A 15 8.62 -19.86 -15.10
CA ARG A 15 8.70 -20.40 -16.47
C ARG A 15 7.77 -19.71 -17.47
N THR A 16 6.66 -19.13 -17.00
CA THR A 16 5.56 -18.62 -17.82
C THR A 16 5.41 -17.10 -17.71
N LEU A 17 6.49 -16.37 -18.00
CA LEU A 17 6.51 -14.91 -18.00
C LEU A 17 5.59 -14.34 -19.09
N HIS A 18 4.81 -13.32 -18.73
CA HIS A 18 3.90 -12.61 -19.62
C HIS A 18 4.36 -11.17 -19.90
N SER A 19 4.95 -10.52 -18.90
CA SER A 19 5.53 -9.18 -19.03
C SER A 19 6.72 -9.04 -18.10
N MET A 20 7.59 -8.08 -18.38
CA MET A 20 8.72 -7.71 -17.53
C MET A 20 9.05 -6.24 -17.76
N ASN A 21 8.98 -5.42 -16.71
CA ASN A 21 9.22 -3.98 -16.81
C ASN A 21 10.14 -3.52 -15.67
N ALA A 22 11.23 -2.85 -16.01
CA ALA A 22 12.06 -2.13 -15.05
C ALA A 22 11.36 -0.82 -14.66
N TYR A 23 11.45 -0.43 -13.38
CA TYR A 23 10.97 0.87 -12.91
C TYR A 23 12.07 1.91 -13.12
N LEU A 24 11.95 2.66 -14.21
CA LEU A 24 12.87 3.74 -14.54
C LEU A 24 12.75 4.94 -13.59
N GLY A 25 13.80 5.77 -13.59
CA GLY A 25 13.88 7.02 -12.84
C GLY A 25 13.47 8.26 -13.63
N ALA A 26 13.77 9.42 -13.05
CA ALA A 26 13.51 10.75 -13.55
C ALA A 26 14.48 11.20 -14.66
N GLN A 27 15.68 10.63 -14.72
CA GLN A 27 16.72 11.06 -15.66
C GLN A 27 16.28 11.04 -17.15
N PRO A 28 15.63 9.98 -17.67
CA PRO A 28 15.12 9.99 -19.05
C PRO A 28 14.03 11.05 -19.26
N ILE A 29 13.17 11.28 -18.26
CA ILE A 29 12.11 12.29 -18.33
C ILE A 29 12.71 13.69 -18.45
N ARG A 30 13.65 14.03 -17.56
CA ARG A 30 14.43 15.27 -17.62
C ARG A 30 15.07 15.43 -18.99
N ARG A 31 15.72 14.39 -19.52
CA ARG A 31 16.43 14.48 -20.79
C ARG A 31 15.50 14.77 -21.97
N CYS A 32 14.30 14.18 -21.99
CA CYS A 32 13.29 14.53 -22.99
C CYS A 32 12.91 16.01 -22.93
N LEU A 33 12.74 16.57 -21.72
CA LEU A 33 12.43 17.99 -21.53
C LEU A 33 13.61 18.90 -21.96
N ASP A 34 14.86 18.50 -21.64
CA ASP A 34 16.08 19.21 -22.08
C ASP A 34 16.19 19.25 -23.62
N LEU A 35 15.65 18.26 -24.31
CA LEU A 35 15.58 18.20 -25.78
C LEU A 35 14.40 18.99 -26.38
N GLY A 36 13.62 19.67 -25.54
CA GLY A 36 12.51 20.53 -25.95
C GLY A 36 11.17 19.81 -26.11
N ALA A 37 10.96 18.65 -25.47
CA ALA A 37 9.65 18.00 -25.46
C ALA A 37 8.67 18.76 -24.54
N ASP A 38 7.45 19.04 -25.03
CA ASP A 38 6.37 19.58 -24.21
C ASP A 38 5.63 18.49 -23.41
N VAL A 39 5.58 17.27 -23.96
CA VAL A 39 4.91 16.11 -23.37
C VAL A 39 5.82 14.89 -23.46
N VAL A 40 6.02 14.22 -22.32
CA VAL A 40 6.83 12.99 -22.24
C VAL A 40 5.92 11.81 -21.97
N VAL A 41 5.94 10.82 -22.86
CA VAL A 41 5.31 9.51 -22.64
C VAL A 41 6.42 8.51 -22.37
N THR A 42 6.47 7.97 -21.16
CA THR A 42 7.50 7.03 -20.72
C THR A 42 6.94 5.63 -20.51
N GLY A 43 7.83 4.63 -20.45
CA GLY A 43 7.49 3.27 -20.03
C GLY A 43 7.15 3.20 -18.54
N ARG A 44 7.42 2.06 -17.90
CA ARG A 44 7.27 1.96 -16.44
C ARG A 44 8.35 2.80 -15.76
N CYS A 45 7.94 3.79 -14.98
CA CYS A 45 8.80 4.55 -14.08
C CYS A 45 8.24 4.48 -12.65
N VAL A 46 9.02 4.92 -11.67
CA VAL A 46 8.47 5.20 -10.33
C VAL A 46 7.58 6.44 -10.39
N ASP A 47 6.49 6.44 -9.63
CA ASP A 47 5.47 7.49 -9.70
C ASP A 47 6.06 8.88 -9.37
N SER A 48 6.96 8.94 -8.38
CA SER A 48 7.68 10.16 -8.01
C SER A 48 8.58 10.72 -9.12
N ALA A 49 9.01 9.92 -10.10
CA ALA A 49 9.84 10.39 -11.22
C ALA A 49 9.09 11.38 -12.12
N VAL A 50 7.75 11.27 -12.17
CA VAL A 50 6.90 12.17 -12.97
C VAL A 50 6.93 13.60 -12.43
N ALA A 51 7.17 13.78 -11.14
CA ALA A 51 7.40 15.10 -10.54
C ALA A 51 8.89 15.47 -10.53
N LEU A 52 9.78 14.52 -10.18
CA LEU A 52 11.21 14.78 -10.05
C LEU A 52 11.85 15.18 -11.39
N GLY A 53 11.49 14.53 -12.51
CA GLY A 53 12.06 14.83 -13.83
C GLY A 53 11.88 16.29 -14.25
N PRO A 54 10.64 16.83 -14.24
CA PRO A 54 10.38 18.25 -14.46
C PRO A 54 11.11 19.18 -13.49
N LEU A 55 11.21 18.84 -12.19
CA LEU A 55 11.93 19.66 -11.21
C LEU A 55 13.43 19.72 -11.51
N MET A 56 14.04 18.58 -11.85
CA MET A 56 15.45 18.53 -12.26
C MET A 56 15.71 19.37 -13.52
N HIS A 57 14.79 19.35 -14.48
CA HIS A 57 14.88 20.16 -15.69
C HIS A 57 14.75 21.67 -15.36
N ALA A 58 13.68 22.05 -14.66
CA ALA A 58 13.35 23.45 -14.38
C ALA A 58 14.40 24.15 -13.50
N PHE A 59 14.94 23.46 -12.50
CA PHE A 59 15.92 24.02 -11.56
C PHE A 59 17.37 23.64 -11.87
N GLY A 60 17.60 22.83 -12.91
CA GLY A 60 18.95 22.42 -13.31
C GLY A 60 19.66 21.51 -12.32
N TRP A 61 18.94 20.85 -11.41
CA TRP A 61 19.53 19.96 -10.39
C TRP A 61 20.38 18.85 -11.03
N SER A 62 21.54 18.58 -10.46
CA SER A 62 22.46 17.53 -10.89
C SER A 62 22.03 16.15 -10.39
N ARG A 63 22.58 15.08 -10.99
CA ARG A 63 22.34 13.70 -10.54
C ARG A 63 22.95 13.39 -9.16
N SER A 64 23.83 14.27 -8.66
CA SER A 64 24.49 14.14 -7.36
C SER A 64 23.91 15.07 -6.29
N ASP A 65 22.90 15.88 -6.62
CA ASP A 65 22.25 16.78 -5.66
C ASP A 65 21.23 16.01 -4.80
N TYR A 66 21.69 14.97 -4.10
CA TYR A 66 20.81 13.94 -3.54
C TYR A 66 19.71 14.49 -2.62
N ASP A 67 20.01 15.49 -1.79
CA ASP A 67 18.98 16.12 -0.94
C ASP A 67 17.87 16.78 -1.76
N LEU A 68 18.21 17.43 -2.88
CA LEU A 68 17.23 18.04 -3.80
C LEU A 68 16.44 16.95 -4.53
N LEU A 69 17.10 15.87 -4.95
CA LEU A 69 16.42 14.72 -5.56
C LEU A 69 15.45 14.06 -4.59
N ALA A 70 15.84 13.88 -3.33
CA ALA A 70 14.98 13.34 -2.29
C ALA A 70 13.78 14.26 -1.99
N ALA A 71 14.00 15.58 -1.97
CA ALA A 71 12.91 16.54 -1.81
C ALA A 71 11.93 16.52 -2.99
N GLY A 72 12.42 16.48 -4.23
CA GLY A 72 11.58 16.34 -5.42
C GLY A 72 10.84 14.99 -5.48
N SER A 73 11.48 13.92 -5.03
CA SER A 73 10.84 12.61 -4.89
C SER A 73 9.74 12.62 -3.82
N LEU A 74 9.96 13.29 -2.69
CA LEU A 74 8.93 13.46 -1.66
C LEU A 74 7.76 14.30 -2.18
N ALA A 75 8.02 15.37 -2.93
CA ALA A 75 6.97 16.16 -3.56
C ALA A 75 6.12 15.28 -4.50
N GLY A 76 6.76 14.45 -5.34
CA GLY A 76 6.08 13.46 -6.17
C GLY A 76 5.25 12.45 -5.39
N HIS A 77 5.84 11.88 -4.33
CA HIS A 77 5.16 10.94 -3.42
C HIS A 77 3.91 11.53 -2.77
N LEU A 78 3.91 12.84 -2.46
CA LEU A 78 2.76 13.50 -1.84
C LEU A 78 1.64 13.87 -2.82
N ILE A 79 1.91 13.90 -4.13
CA ILE A 79 0.90 14.25 -5.15
C ILE A 79 0.46 13.07 -6.01
N GLU A 80 1.01 11.88 -5.80
CA GLU A 80 0.63 10.68 -6.52
C GLU A 80 -0.72 10.11 -6.03
N CYS A 81 -1.25 9.13 -6.79
CA CYS A 81 -2.40 8.32 -6.39
C CYS A 81 -3.73 9.08 -6.12
N GLY A 82 -3.85 10.36 -6.49
CA GLY A 82 -5.09 11.13 -6.52
C GLY A 82 -5.21 12.19 -5.42
N ALA A 83 -6.37 12.30 -4.78
CA ALA A 83 -6.70 13.36 -3.83
C ALA A 83 -6.25 13.09 -2.37
N GLN A 84 -5.24 12.23 -2.15
CA GLN A 84 -4.93 11.71 -0.81
C GLN A 84 -4.46 12.83 0.14
N SER A 85 -3.51 13.66 -0.30
CA SER A 85 -3.03 14.81 0.47
C SER A 85 -4.05 15.94 0.64
N THR A 86 -5.16 15.90 -0.12
CA THR A 86 -6.26 16.89 -0.08
C THR A 86 -7.53 16.33 0.59
N GLY A 87 -7.40 15.28 1.40
CA GLY A 87 -8.46 14.76 2.26
C GLY A 87 -9.14 13.49 1.74
N GLY A 88 -8.80 13.03 0.54
CA GLY A 88 -9.23 11.74 0.04
C GLY A 88 -8.71 10.63 0.94
N ILE A 89 -9.57 9.67 1.31
CA ILE A 89 -9.21 8.48 2.10
C ILE A 89 -8.42 8.77 3.39
N PHE A 90 -8.66 9.95 3.96
CA PHE A 90 -8.13 10.44 5.23
C PHE A 90 -8.79 9.75 6.42
N THR A 91 -8.09 9.55 7.55
CA THR A 91 -8.69 8.96 8.76
C THR A 91 -9.91 9.75 9.23
N ASP A 92 -9.82 11.08 9.29
CA ASP A 92 -10.96 11.92 9.67
C ASP A 92 -11.77 12.37 8.45
N TRP A 93 -12.09 11.43 7.58
CA TRP A 93 -12.85 11.66 6.34
C TRP A 93 -14.11 12.52 6.56
N HIS A 94 -14.80 12.35 7.68
CA HIS A 94 -16.02 13.09 8.05
C HIS A 94 -15.82 14.60 8.26
N ARG A 95 -14.56 15.07 8.35
CA ARG A 95 -14.21 16.49 8.47
C ARG A 95 -13.89 17.14 7.12
N VAL A 96 -13.78 16.34 6.06
CA VAL A 96 -13.37 16.80 4.73
C VAL A 96 -14.62 17.30 3.98
N PRO A 97 -14.66 18.58 3.54
CA PRO A 97 -15.81 19.15 2.84
C PRO A 97 -15.86 18.73 1.36
N ASP A 98 -17.06 18.78 0.77
CA ASP A 98 -17.33 18.78 -0.68
C ASP A 98 -16.58 17.70 -1.49
N TRP A 99 -16.81 16.43 -1.12
CA TRP A 99 -16.10 15.27 -1.69
C TRP A 99 -16.28 15.09 -3.20
N ASP A 100 -17.42 15.50 -3.73
CA ASP A 100 -17.79 15.38 -5.14
C ASP A 100 -16.95 16.29 -6.05
N VAL A 101 -16.38 17.36 -5.49
CA VAL A 101 -15.55 18.35 -6.20
C VAL A 101 -14.15 18.51 -5.57
N MET A 102 -13.66 17.46 -4.91
CA MET A 102 -12.35 17.46 -4.25
C MET A 102 -11.20 17.70 -5.25
N GLY A 103 -10.38 18.72 -5.00
CA GLY A 103 -9.22 19.04 -5.83
C GLY A 103 -8.06 18.08 -5.62
N PHE A 104 -7.27 17.82 -6.66
CA PHE A 104 -5.99 17.10 -6.52
C PHE A 104 -4.91 18.00 -5.90
N PRO A 105 -3.94 17.43 -5.18
CA PRO A 105 -2.87 18.21 -4.56
C PRO A 105 -2.02 18.94 -5.58
N VAL A 106 -1.56 20.12 -5.19
CA VAL A 106 -0.61 20.95 -5.95
C VAL A 106 0.61 21.18 -5.06
N VAL A 107 1.80 21.08 -5.64
CA VAL A 107 3.05 21.42 -4.96
C VAL A 107 3.72 22.60 -5.67
N GLU A 108 3.98 23.65 -4.90
CA GLU A 108 4.77 24.81 -5.34
C GLU A 108 6.20 24.61 -4.80
N CYS A 109 7.11 24.23 -5.70
CA CYS A 109 8.49 23.89 -5.35
C CYS A 109 9.44 25.06 -5.59
N SER A 110 10.49 25.15 -4.76
CA SER A 110 11.57 26.11 -4.87
C SER A 110 12.87 25.44 -5.35
N PRO A 111 13.83 26.19 -5.94
CA PRO A 111 15.11 25.63 -6.38
C PRO A 111 15.96 25.00 -5.25
N ASP A 112 15.71 25.36 -4.00
CA ASP A 112 16.38 24.82 -2.81
C ASP A 112 15.76 23.51 -2.29
N GLY A 113 14.76 22.98 -2.98
CA GLY A 113 14.05 21.74 -2.63
C GLY A 113 12.93 21.92 -1.61
N SER A 114 12.74 23.11 -1.04
CA SER A 114 11.56 23.37 -0.21
C SER A 114 10.30 23.47 -1.07
N PHE A 115 9.16 23.03 -0.55
CA PHE A 115 7.88 23.17 -1.25
C PHE A 115 6.70 23.35 -0.31
N VAL A 116 5.61 23.89 -0.86
CA VAL A 116 4.31 24.02 -0.19
C VAL A 116 3.31 23.16 -0.94
N LEU A 117 2.63 22.28 -0.22
CA LEU A 117 1.51 21.50 -0.72
C LEU A 117 0.20 22.23 -0.42
N SER A 118 -0.63 22.39 -1.43
CA SER A 118 -1.94 23.03 -1.37
C SER A 118 -2.95 22.29 -2.27
N LYS A 119 -4.12 22.90 -2.50
CA LYS A 119 -5.11 22.43 -3.47
C LYS A 119 -5.60 23.59 -4.34
N PRO A 120 -6.16 23.32 -5.53
CA PRO A 120 -6.74 24.35 -6.37
C PRO A 120 -7.85 25.15 -5.64
N PRO A 121 -7.95 26.48 -5.87
CA PRO A 121 -9.00 27.30 -5.27
C PRO A 121 -10.39 26.89 -5.78
N ASN A 122 -11.45 27.16 -5.01
CA ASN A 122 -12.84 26.80 -5.35
C ASN A 122 -13.07 25.30 -5.58
N THR A 123 -12.30 24.43 -4.93
CA THR A 123 -12.50 22.98 -4.92
C THR A 123 -12.75 22.49 -3.50
N GLY A 124 -13.40 21.34 -3.38
CA GLY A 124 -13.57 20.65 -2.09
C GLY A 124 -12.26 20.07 -1.54
N GLY A 125 -12.35 19.32 -0.45
CA GLY A 125 -11.19 18.74 0.20
C GLY A 125 -10.57 19.60 1.29
N LEU A 126 -9.56 19.05 1.95
CA LEU A 126 -8.85 19.63 3.09
C LEU A 126 -7.37 19.29 2.98
N VAL A 127 -6.52 20.30 3.10
CA VAL A 127 -5.07 20.14 3.27
C VAL A 127 -4.72 20.51 4.71
N SER A 128 -4.11 19.58 5.44
CA SER A 128 -3.72 19.75 6.85
C SER A 128 -2.49 18.90 7.14
N PHE A 129 -1.91 19.06 8.33
CA PHE A 129 -0.85 18.17 8.81
C PHE A 129 -1.26 16.69 8.66
N GLY A 130 -2.48 16.33 9.09
CA GLY A 130 -2.96 14.96 9.08
C GLY A 130 -3.05 14.37 7.67
N THR A 131 -3.62 15.11 6.70
CA THR A 131 -3.79 14.61 5.33
C THR A 131 -2.45 14.40 4.63
N VAL A 132 -1.50 15.33 4.83
CA VAL A 132 -0.16 15.22 4.24
C VAL A 132 0.68 14.15 4.94
N ALA A 133 0.59 14.04 6.28
CA ALA A 133 1.32 13.04 7.04
C ALA A 133 0.86 11.61 6.74
N GLU A 134 -0.45 11.39 6.55
CA GLU A 134 -0.97 10.09 6.11
C GLU A 134 -0.44 9.69 4.73
N GLN A 135 -0.41 10.62 3.77
CA GLN A 135 0.17 10.34 2.47
C GLN A 135 1.68 10.07 2.58
N LEU A 136 2.40 10.81 3.43
CA LEU A 136 3.84 10.60 3.64
C LEU A 136 4.14 9.17 4.11
N VAL A 137 3.30 8.55 4.94
CA VAL A 137 3.53 7.18 5.42
C VAL A 137 2.90 6.10 4.53
N TYR A 138 2.25 6.46 3.42
CA TYR A 138 1.59 5.52 2.51
C TYR A 138 2.59 4.72 1.66
N GLU A 139 2.46 3.38 1.64
CA GLU A 139 3.28 2.44 0.83
C GLU A 139 4.82 2.55 1.01
N ILE A 140 5.25 3.23 2.07
CA ILE A 140 6.65 3.32 2.47
C ILE A 140 7.07 2.05 3.21
N GLY A 141 8.27 1.56 2.86
CA GLY A 141 8.92 0.47 3.57
C GLY A 141 9.73 1.01 4.74
N ASP A 142 11.05 0.97 4.60
CA ASP A 142 11.93 1.71 5.52
C ASP A 142 11.93 3.20 5.13
N PRO A 143 11.45 4.11 6.00
CA PRO A 143 11.44 5.54 5.73
C PRO A 143 12.84 6.18 5.74
N ARG A 144 13.85 5.57 6.37
CA ARG A 144 15.25 6.05 6.36
C ARG A 144 16.01 5.60 5.12
N ARG A 145 15.45 4.62 4.41
CA ARG A 145 16.05 3.96 3.26
C ARG A 145 15.00 3.65 2.20
N TYR A 146 14.27 4.68 1.79
CA TYR A 146 13.29 4.56 0.72
C TYR A 146 14.01 4.59 -0.64
N LEU A 147 14.17 3.40 -1.23
CA LEU A 147 14.95 3.19 -2.45
C LEU A 147 14.17 3.61 -3.69
N LEU A 148 14.68 4.63 -4.39
CA LEU A 148 14.22 5.03 -5.72
C LEU A 148 15.36 4.91 -6.74
N PRO A 149 15.06 4.87 -8.05
CA PRO A 149 16.10 4.73 -9.05
C PRO A 149 17.08 5.90 -9.09
N ASP A 150 16.67 7.14 -8.82
CA ASP A 150 17.56 8.30 -8.91
C ASP A 150 18.22 8.68 -7.59
N VAL A 151 17.66 8.25 -6.45
CA VAL A 151 18.12 8.62 -5.10
C VAL A 151 17.63 7.62 -4.05
N THR A 152 18.44 7.38 -3.01
CA THR A 152 17.95 6.71 -1.79
C THR A 152 17.48 7.79 -0.81
N CYS A 153 16.20 7.79 -0.43
CA CYS A 153 15.62 8.84 0.40
C CYS A 153 15.56 8.46 1.90
N ASP A 154 15.81 9.43 2.76
CA ASP A 154 15.45 9.43 4.18
C ASP A 154 14.37 10.49 4.43
N PHE A 155 13.17 10.00 4.76
CA PHE A 155 12.00 10.79 5.12
C PHE A 155 11.73 10.81 6.63
N SER A 156 12.57 10.18 7.45
CA SER A 156 12.34 10.03 8.90
C SER A 156 12.33 11.36 9.66
N GLN A 157 13.05 12.36 9.16
CA GLN A 157 13.18 13.70 9.75
C GLN A 157 12.43 14.78 8.95
N VAL A 158 11.53 14.39 8.04
CA VAL A 158 10.68 15.36 7.32
C VAL A 158 9.85 16.13 8.33
N VAL A 159 9.77 17.43 8.14
CA VAL A 159 8.96 18.34 8.94
C VAL A 159 7.81 18.85 8.09
N LEU A 160 6.61 18.76 8.65
CA LEU A 160 5.37 19.29 8.08
C LEU A 160 4.87 20.44 8.93
N GLN A 161 4.60 21.59 8.31
CA GLN A 161 4.10 22.77 9.00
C GLN A 161 2.91 23.36 8.24
N GLU A 162 1.75 23.45 8.89
CA GLU A 162 0.58 24.11 8.31
C GLU A 162 0.87 25.60 8.06
N VAL A 163 0.44 26.08 6.89
CA VAL A 163 0.57 27.46 6.47
C VAL A 163 -0.81 28.12 6.56
N SER A 164 -0.91 29.17 7.36
CA SER A 164 -2.14 29.93 7.55
C SER A 164 -2.46 30.81 6.34
N GLY A 165 -3.75 31.06 6.09
CA GLY A 165 -4.21 32.04 5.09
C GLY A 165 -4.52 31.48 3.70
N THR A 166 -4.28 30.19 3.45
CA THR A 166 -4.65 29.53 2.18
C THR A 166 -6.01 28.86 2.29
N GLU A 167 -6.90 29.12 1.32
CA GLU A 167 -8.23 28.52 1.27
C GLU A 167 -8.14 26.99 1.20
N GLY A 168 -8.79 26.31 2.14
CA GLY A 168 -8.77 24.86 2.25
C GLY A 168 -7.44 24.25 2.70
N GLY A 169 -6.50 25.10 3.13
CA GLY A 169 -5.27 24.74 3.81
C GLY A 169 -4.04 24.60 2.89
N ALA A 170 -2.87 24.67 3.52
CA ALA A 170 -1.59 24.42 2.89
C ALA A 170 -0.59 23.90 3.92
N VAL A 171 0.39 23.12 3.50
CA VAL A 171 1.44 22.56 4.36
C VAL A 171 2.79 22.77 3.69
N SER A 172 3.70 23.44 4.40
CA SER A 172 5.12 23.49 4.02
C SER A 172 5.80 22.18 4.40
N VAL A 173 6.58 21.64 3.46
CA VAL A 173 7.29 20.37 3.60
C VAL A 173 8.78 20.59 3.38
N ARG A 174 9.60 20.06 4.29
CA ARG A 174 11.07 20.16 4.23
C ARG A 174 11.75 19.01 4.98
N GLY A 175 13.07 18.88 4.80
CA GLY A 175 13.90 17.99 5.61
C GLY A 175 14.07 16.57 5.04
N ALA A 176 13.63 16.32 3.80
CA ALA A 176 14.02 15.11 3.08
C ALA A 176 15.54 15.10 2.84
N ARG A 177 16.18 13.96 3.07
CA ARG A 177 17.62 13.78 2.83
C ARG A 177 17.85 12.70 1.80
N GLY A 178 18.89 12.86 0.99
CA GLY A 178 19.21 11.93 -0.08
C GLY A 178 20.60 11.33 0.05
N PHE A 179 20.70 10.09 -0.38
CA PHE A 179 21.94 9.34 -0.50
C PHE A 179 22.08 8.78 -1.92
N PRO A 180 23.28 8.32 -2.32
CA PRO A 180 23.47 7.69 -3.62
C PRO A 180 22.40 6.64 -3.94
N PRO A 181 21.91 6.60 -5.19
CA PRO A 181 20.91 5.60 -5.60
C PRO A 181 21.48 4.18 -5.57
N PRO A 182 20.60 3.15 -5.51
CA PRO A 182 21.01 1.78 -5.75
C PRO A 182 21.54 1.59 -7.19
N ASN A 183 22.36 0.56 -7.39
CA ASN A 183 22.92 0.20 -8.70
C ASN A 183 21.93 -0.58 -9.58
N ASP A 184 20.82 -1.01 -9.01
CA ASP A 184 19.83 -1.86 -9.66
C ASP A 184 18.51 -1.12 -9.87
N TYR A 185 17.85 -1.42 -10.98
CA TYR A 185 16.43 -1.18 -11.13
C TYR A 185 15.63 -2.30 -10.48
N LYS A 186 14.54 -1.93 -9.81
CA LYS A 186 13.49 -2.89 -9.48
C LYS A 186 12.76 -3.28 -10.77
N VAL A 187 12.68 -4.57 -11.05
CA VAL A 187 11.93 -5.14 -12.18
C VAL A 187 10.68 -5.84 -11.66
N CYS A 188 9.54 -5.57 -12.29
CA CYS A 188 8.31 -6.32 -12.10
C CYS A 188 8.07 -7.21 -13.32
N ALA A 189 8.26 -8.50 -13.13
CA ALA A 189 7.77 -9.52 -14.05
C ALA A 189 6.37 -9.98 -13.63
N THR A 190 5.58 -10.47 -14.60
CA THR A 190 4.30 -11.13 -14.30
C THR A 190 4.26 -12.52 -14.92
N TYR A 191 3.59 -13.45 -14.25
CA TYR A 191 3.42 -14.82 -14.75
C TYR A 191 2.02 -15.34 -14.47
N LEU A 192 1.54 -16.23 -15.35
CA LEU A 192 0.25 -16.88 -15.16
C LEU A 192 0.32 -17.94 -14.08
N ASP A 193 -0.49 -17.78 -13.05
CA ASP A 193 -0.67 -18.74 -11.97
C ASP A 193 -2.11 -19.25 -11.93
N GLY A 194 -2.57 -19.90 -13.01
CA GLY A 194 -3.93 -20.44 -13.08
C GLY A 194 -5.03 -19.38 -13.17
N PHE A 195 -6.18 -19.67 -12.58
CA PHE A 195 -7.41 -18.89 -12.71
C PHE A 195 -8.10 -18.68 -11.37
N ARG A 196 -8.90 -17.62 -11.26
CA ARG A 196 -9.83 -17.41 -10.14
C ARG A 196 -11.25 -17.12 -10.62
N ALA A 197 -12.20 -17.32 -9.72
CA ALA A 197 -13.57 -16.87 -9.83
C ALA A 197 -14.07 -16.42 -8.46
N THR A 198 -14.84 -15.34 -8.41
CA THR A 198 -15.39 -14.79 -7.16
C THR A 198 -16.90 -14.67 -7.27
N ALA A 199 -17.61 -15.28 -6.33
CA ALA A 199 -19.04 -15.11 -6.13
C ALA A 199 -19.28 -14.13 -4.98
N VAL A 200 -20.09 -13.09 -5.23
CA VAL A 200 -20.51 -12.11 -4.24
C VAL A 200 -22.03 -12.17 -4.12
N CYS A 201 -22.54 -12.61 -2.96
CA CYS A 201 -23.97 -12.87 -2.80
C CYS A 201 -24.51 -12.23 -1.51
N PRO A 202 -25.41 -11.23 -1.58
CA PRO A 202 -26.07 -10.66 -0.41
C PRO A 202 -27.06 -11.64 0.22
N VAL A 203 -27.12 -11.63 1.54
CA VAL A 203 -28.00 -12.45 2.38
C VAL A 203 -28.69 -11.53 3.38
N GLY A 204 -30.02 -11.47 3.30
CA GLY A 204 -30.86 -10.66 4.19
C GLY A 204 -31.65 -11.46 5.21
N GLY A 205 -32.09 -10.77 6.26
CA GLY A 205 -33.00 -11.27 7.29
C GLY A 205 -32.30 -11.93 8.49
N PRO A 206 -33.06 -12.55 9.40
CA PRO A 206 -32.51 -13.16 10.61
C PRO A 206 -31.45 -14.21 10.29
N ARG A 207 -30.40 -14.26 11.13
CA ARG A 207 -29.28 -15.21 11.01
C ARG A 207 -28.58 -15.12 9.65
N ALA A 208 -28.48 -13.91 9.05
CA ALA A 208 -27.88 -13.73 7.73
C ALA A 208 -26.46 -14.29 7.66
N ALA A 209 -25.63 -14.03 8.68
CA ALA A 209 -24.29 -14.56 8.78
C ALA A 209 -24.24 -16.10 8.74
N GLU A 210 -25.03 -16.78 9.59
CA GLU A 210 -25.10 -18.25 9.65
C GLU A 210 -25.56 -18.86 8.31
N LYS A 211 -26.63 -18.30 7.72
CA LYS A 211 -27.14 -18.73 6.42
C LYS A 211 -26.09 -18.56 5.33
N ALA A 212 -25.35 -17.45 5.36
CA ALA A 212 -24.28 -17.15 4.42
C ALA A 212 -23.15 -18.19 4.51
N ARG A 213 -22.65 -18.49 5.73
CA ARG A 213 -21.63 -19.53 5.96
C ARG A 213 -22.10 -20.90 5.48
N ARG A 214 -23.30 -21.32 5.89
CA ARG A 214 -23.85 -22.62 5.50
C ARG A 214 -24.02 -22.76 3.99
N THR A 215 -24.41 -21.68 3.31
CA THR A 215 -24.56 -21.64 1.85
C THR A 215 -23.21 -21.76 1.16
N ALA A 216 -22.21 -20.97 1.56
CA ALA A 216 -20.86 -21.00 1.02
C ALA A 216 -20.20 -22.39 1.20
N ASP A 217 -20.26 -22.94 2.41
CA ASP A 217 -19.72 -24.26 2.71
C ASP A 217 -20.37 -25.35 1.86
N SER A 218 -21.69 -25.26 1.66
CA SER A 218 -22.45 -26.22 0.86
C SER A 218 -22.08 -26.13 -0.62
N LEU A 219 -21.90 -24.92 -1.16
CA LEU A 219 -21.45 -24.70 -2.54
C LEU A 219 -20.05 -25.25 -2.77
N ILE A 220 -19.10 -25.00 -1.87
CA ILE A 220 -17.74 -25.55 -1.97
C ILE A 220 -17.76 -27.08 -1.90
N LYS A 221 -18.46 -27.66 -0.91
CA LYS A 221 -18.59 -29.13 -0.78
C LYS A 221 -19.23 -29.76 -2.02
N ARG A 222 -20.30 -29.15 -2.56
CA ARG A 222 -20.97 -29.63 -3.76
C ARG A 222 -20.08 -29.53 -5.00
N THR A 223 -19.35 -28.43 -5.16
CA THR A 223 -18.43 -28.24 -6.28
C THR A 223 -17.29 -29.26 -6.25
N ARG A 224 -16.72 -29.55 -5.07
CA ARG A 224 -15.72 -30.61 -4.90
C ARG A 224 -16.23 -32.00 -5.31
N ARG A 225 -17.49 -32.33 -5.00
CA ARG A 225 -18.12 -33.58 -5.49
C ARG A 225 -18.22 -33.61 -7.01
N LEU A 226 -18.57 -32.48 -7.64
CA LEU A 226 -18.60 -32.37 -9.09
C LEU A 226 -17.19 -32.51 -9.71
N PHE A 227 -16.16 -31.98 -9.07
CA PHE A 227 -14.77 -32.16 -9.53
C PHE A 227 -14.39 -33.64 -9.55
N GLN A 228 -14.70 -34.39 -8.49
CA GLN A 228 -14.47 -35.84 -8.44
C GLN A 228 -15.20 -36.59 -9.56
N LEU A 229 -16.48 -36.27 -9.82
CA LEU A 229 -17.25 -36.89 -10.90
C LEU A 229 -16.72 -36.56 -12.30
N LEU A 230 -16.10 -35.38 -12.46
CA LEU A 230 -15.55 -34.91 -13.74
C LEU A 230 -14.04 -35.16 -13.89
N ASN A 231 -13.42 -35.87 -12.93
CA ASN A 231 -11.98 -36.12 -12.86
C ASN A 231 -11.13 -34.84 -12.95
N LEU A 232 -11.51 -33.81 -12.18
CA LEU A 232 -10.79 -32.55 -12.03
C LEU A 232 -10.09 -32.52 -10.67
N ASP A 233 -8.96 -31.79 -10.60
CA ASP A 233 -8.25 -31.56 -9.34
C ASP A 233 -9.12 -30.75 -8.35
N ASP A 234 -8.74 -30.76 -7.06
CA ASP A 234 -9.37 -29.86 -6.08
C ASP A 234 -8.89 -28.41 -6.27
N PHE A 235 -9.63 -27.47 -5.68
CA PHE A 235 -9.23 -26.07 -5.57
C PHE A 235 -7.79 -25.93 -5.07
N SER A 236 -7.02 -25.10 -5.76
CA SER A 236 -5.68 -24.71 -5.31
C SER A 236 -5.75 -23.81 -4.07
N ALA A 237 -6.79 -22.99 -3.97
CA ALA A 237 -7.13 -22.24 -2.76
C ALA A 237 -8.62 -21.86 -2.76
N VAL A 238 -9.19 -21.69 -1.57
CA VAL A 238 -10.56 -21.21 -1.34
C VAL A 238 -10.51 -20.18 -0.23
N ASN A 239 -11.13 -19.02 -0.46
CA ASN A 239 -11.35 -18.00 0.56
C ASN A 239 -12.84 -17.70 0.64
N VAL A 240 -13.40 -17.80 1.84
CA VAL A 240 -14.77 -17.41 2.16
C VAL A 240 -14.72 -16.41 3.28
N GLN A 241 -15.28 -15.23 3.05
CA GLN A 241 -15.54 -14.22 4.06
C GLN A 241 -17.02 -13.87 3.97
N ILE A 242 -17.71 -13.71 5.11
CA ILE A 242 -19.00 -13.04 5.08
C ILE A 242 -18.92 -11.66 5.72
N LEU A 243 -19.03 -10.67 4.84
CA LEU A 243 -19.00 -9.24 5.17
C LEU A 243 -20.29 -8.89 5.92
N GLY A 244 -20.20 -7.96 6.87
CA GLY A 244 -21.26 -7.66 7.83
C GLY A 244 -21.26 -8.54 9.08
N ALA A 245 -20.45 -9.60 9.14
CA ALA A 245 -20.21 -10.39 10.35
C ALA A 245 -18.74 -10.34 10.81
N GLU A 246 -18.02 -9.31 10.34
CA GLU A 246 -16.66 -8.96 10.76
C GLU A 246 -15.61 -10.07 10.58
N ASP A 247 -15.77 -10.97 9.60
CA ASP A 247 -14.75 -11.98 9.27
C ASP A 247 -13.39 -11.35 8.91
N THR A 248 -13.38 -10.10 8.43
CA THR A 248 -12.15 -9.33 8.17
C THR A 248 -11.38 -8.99 9.45
N TYR A 249 -12.04 -8.91 10.60
CA TYR A 249 -11.44 -8.64 11.92
C TYR A 249 -10.90 -9.89 12.63
N GLY A 250 -11.18 -11.10 12.10
CA GLY A 250 -10.69 -12.33 12.69
C GLY A 250 -11.13 -12.53 14.13
N HIS A 251 -10.18 -12.71 15.05
CA HIS A 251 -10.46 -12.88 16.47
C HIS A 251 -10.95 -11.58 17.15
N ASN A 252 -10.69 -10.41 16.55
CA ASN A 252 -11.10 -9.10 17.05
C ASN A 252 -12.55 -8.74 16.71
N ALA A 253 -13.28 -9.60 15.99
CA ALA A 253 -14.67 -9.37 15.62
C ALA A 253 -15.59 -9.23 16.84
N ARG A 254 -16.37 -8.14 16.87
CA ARG A 254 -17.35 -7.77 17.90
C ARG A 254 -18.78 -8.05 17.47
N ASN A 255 -19.14 -7.82 16.19
CA ASN A 255 -20.50 -8.02 15.69
C ASN A 255 -20.60 -9.19 14.69
N LYS A 256 -21.35 -10.23 15.07
CA LYS A 256 -21.56 -11.45 14.27
C LYS A 256 -23.02 -11.68 13.88
N GLU A 257 -23.94 -10.88 14.39
CA GLU A 257 -25.39 -11.10 14.27
C GLU A 257 -26.06 -10.12 13.31
N SER A 258 -25.34 -9.61 12.32
CA SER A 258 -25.94 -8.73 11.33
C SER A 258 -27.11 -9.40 10.60
N ARG A 259 -28.15 -8.59 10.37
CA ARG A 259 -29.34 -8.95 9.58
C ARG A 259 -29.12 -8.79 8.08
N GLU A 260 -27.98 -8.20 7.70
CA GLU A 260 -27.53 -8.01 6.33
C GLU A 260 -26.07 -8.44 6.25
N ALA A 261 -25.80 -9.42 5.40
CA ALA A 261 -24.48 -9.98 5.25
C ALA A 261 -24.19 -10.24 3.76
N VAL A 262 -22.92 -10.28 3.36
CA VAL A 262 -22.54 -10.58 1.98
C VAL A 262 -21.55 -11.74 1.99
N ILE A 263 -21.89 -12.82 1.28
CA ILE A 263 -20.92 -13.89 0.99
C ILE A 263 -19.91 -13.32 -0.01
N TRP A 264 -18.65 -13.26 0.38
CA TRP A 264 -17.51 -13.11 -0.51
C TRP A 264 -16.82 -14.47 -0.62
N MET A 265 -16.98 -15.15 -1.76
CA MET A 265 -16.43 -16.49 -1.98
C MET A 265 -15.56 -16.50 -3.22
N SER A 266 -14.25 -16.51 -3.01
CA SER A 266 -13.23 -16.53 -4.06
C SER A 266 -12.52 -17.87 -4.08
N VAL A 267 -12.37 -18.43 -5.27
CA VAL A 267 -11.71 -19.73 -5.48
C VAL A 267 -10.61 -19.62 -6.52
N HIS A 268 -9.56 -20.41 -6.35
CA HIS A 268 -8.42 -20.50 -7.25
C HIS A 268 -8.22 -21.94 -7.74
N HIS A 269 -7.88 -22.10 -9.01
CA HIS A 269 -7.63 -23.41 -9.61
C HIS A 269 -6.70 -23.29 -10.82
N LYS A 270 -5.86 -24.31 -11.06
CA LYS A 270 -4.94 -24.33 -12.22
C LYS A 270 -5.65 -24.50 -13.55
N GLN A 271 -6.75 -25.27 -13.56
CA GLN A 271 -7.58 -25.54 -14.74
C GLN A 271 -8.79 -24.60 -14.80
N LYS A 272 -8.93 -23.85 -15.91
CA LYS A 272 -10.07 -22.94 -16.16
C LYS A 272 -11.44 -23.65 -16.09
N LYS A 273 -11.53 -24.86 -16.66
CA LYS A 273 -12.75 -25.68 -16.73
C LYS A 273 -13.36 -25.96 -15.35
N ALA A 274 -12.53 -26.17 -14.32
CA ALA A 274 -13.01 -26.39 -12.95
C ALA A 274 -13.74 -25.14 -12.41
N LEU A 275 -13.24 -23.95 -12.72
CA LEU A 275 -13.90 -22.71 -12.29
C LEU A 275 -15.16 -22.40 -13.08
N GLU A 276 -15.28 -22.89 -14.32
CA GLU A 276 -16.54 -22.82 -15.06
C GLU A 276 -17.62 -23.70 -14.42
N VAL A 277 -17.25 -24.86 -13.86
CA VAL A 277 -18.15 -25.71 -13.06
C VAL A 277 -18.60 -24.97 -11.80
N PHE A 278 -17.66 -24.43 -11.02
CA PHE A 278 -17.97 -23.60 -9.84
C PHE A 278 -18.93 -22.46 -10.19
N SER A 279 -18.64 -21.71 -11.25
CA SER A 279 -19.41 -20.52 -11.65
C SER A 279 -20.84 -20.85 -12.04
N ARG A 280 -21.09 -22.03 -12.63
CA ARG A 280 -22.45 -22.52 -12.94
C ARG A 280 -23.20 -22.94 -11.67
N GLU A 281 -22.48 -23.54 -10.73
CA GLU A 281 -23.08 -24.09 -9.51
C GLU A 281 -23.60 -23.00 -8.55
N ILE A 282 -23.02 -21.80 -8.55
CA ILE A 282 -23.49 -20.69 -7.68
C ILE A 282 -24.98 -20.39 -7.85
N ALA A 283 -25.51 -20.52 -9.07
CA ALA A 283 -26.92 -20.25 -9.36
C ALA A 283 -27.88 -21.17 -8.61
N SER A 284 -27.45 -22.40 -8.24
CA SER A 284 -28.31 -23.35 -7.52
C SER A 284 -28.66 -22.87 -6.11
N ALA A 285 -27.82 -22.01 -5.52
CA ALA A 285 -28.04 -21.48 -4.17
C ALA A 285 -29.29 -20.60 -4.08
N GLY A 286 -29.67 -19.93 -5.16
CA GLY A 286 -30.85 -19.05 -5.19
C GLY A 286 -32.18 -19.78 -5.01
N THR A 287 -32.24 -21.06 -5.37
CA THR A 287 -33.49 -21.85 -5.32
C THR A 287 -33.40 -23.09 -4.43
N GLY A 288 -32.19 -23.55 -4.09
CA GLY A 288 -31.98 -24.81 -3.38
C GLY A 288 -31.27 -24.70 -2.02
N MET A 289 -30.95 -23.50 -1.56
CA MET A 289 -30.19 -23.29 -0.30
C MET A 289 -30.91 -22.31 0.65
N ALA A 290 -30.17 -21.67 1.56
CA ALA A 290 -30.77 -20.90 2.65
C ALA A 290 -31.60 -19.71 2.13
N PRO A 291 -32.75 -19.39 2.77
CA PRO A 291 -33.60 -18.29 2.35
C PRO A 291 -32.96 -16.92 2.59
N GLY A 292 -33.34 -15.93 1.80
CA GLY A 292 -32.84 -14.55 1.91
C GLY A 292 -31.56 -14.27 1.13
N LEU A 293 -31.08 -15.21 0.31
CA LEU A 293 -30.08 -14.93 -0.72
C LEU A 293 -30.75 -14.14 -1.86
N THR A 294 -30.41 -12.85 -2.02
CA THR A 294 -31.19 -11.94 -2.89
C THR A 294 -30.61 -11.75 -4.29
N GLY A 295 -29.38 -12.20 -4.56
CA GLY A 295 -28.77 -12.13 -5.89
C GLY A 295 -27.30 -12.56 -5.91
N ILE A 296 -26.72 -12.63 -7.11
CA ILE A 296 -25.28 -12.78 -7.32
C ILE A 296 -24.81 -11.48 -7.99
N VAL A 297 -24.05 -10.67 -7.27
CA VAL A 297 -23.58 -9.36 -7.77
C VAL A 297 -22.70 -9.59 -9.00
N GLY A 298 -23.04 -8.92 -10.11
CA GLY A 298 -22.35 -9.12 -11.39
C GLY A 298 -22.75 -10.39 -12.15
N GLY A 299 -23.76 -11.15 -11.68
CA GLY A 299 -24.23 -12.38 -12.31
C GLY A 299 -23.36 -13.59 -11.98
N ARG A 300 -23.30 -14.59 -12.87
CA ARG A 300 -22.44 -15.77 -12.65
C ARG A 300 -20.97 -15.32 -12.56
N PRO A 301 -20.18 -15.84 -11.60
CA PRO A 301 -18.77 -15.49 -11.46
C PRO A 301 -18.02 -15.64 -12.79
N LYS A 302 -17.30 -14.59 -13.20
CA LYS A 302 -16.43 -14.66 -14.36
C LYS A 302 -15.13 -15.35 -13.96
N VAL A 303 -14.70 -16.32 -14.76
CA VAL A 303 -13.36 -16.92 -14.61
C VAL A 303 -12.33 -15.97 -15.21
N SER A 304 -11.35 -15.56 -14.41
CA SER A 304 -10.26 -14.66 -14.82
C SER A 304 -8.89 -15.29 -14.57
N PRO A 305 -7.89 -15.06 -15.44
CA PRO A 305 -6.52 -15.48 -15.15
C PRO A 305 -5.97 -14.76 -13.91
N VAL A 306 -5.07 -15.42 -13.18
CA VAL A 306 -4.31 -14.81 -12.08
C VAL A 306 -2.90 -14.55 -12.58
N LEU A 307 -2.55 -13.28 -12.80
CA LEU A 307 -1.22 -12.84 -13.23
C LEU A 307 -0.42 -12.37 -12.01
N LYS A 308 0.38 -13.26 -11.42
CA LYS A 308 1.14 -12.93 -10.21
C LYS A 308 2.36 -12.06 -10.55
N PRO A 309 2.61 -10.99 -9.78
CA PRO A 309 3.85 -10.25 -9.90
C PRO A 309 5.01 -11.05 -9.30
N PHE A 310 6.19 -10.87 -9.88
CA PHE A 310 7.46 -11.39 -9.42
C PHE A 310 8.50 -10.26 -9.52
N PHE A 311 9.03 -9.83 -8.38
CA PHE A 311 9.90 -8.65 -8.29
C PHE A 311 11.35 -9.05 -8.06
N PHE A 312 12.27 -8.55 -8.89
CA PHE A 312 13.70 -8.81 -8.76
C PHE A 312 14.50 -7.54 -9.10
N LEU A 313 15.81 -7.57 -8.87
CA LEU A 313 16.75 -6.49 -9.14
C LEU A 313 17.53 -6.77 -10.42
N GLN A 314 17.72 -5.74 -11.24
CA GLN A 314 18.48 -5.82 -12.48
C GLN A 314 19.50 -4.66 -12.52
N PRO A 315 20.80 -4.94 -12.73
CA PRO A 315 21.81 -3.89 -12.82
C PRO A 315 21.46 -2.86 -13.89
N LYS A 316 21.52 -1.58 -13.52
CA LYS A 316 21.21 -0.46 -14.42
C LYS A 316 22.13 -0.41 -15.64
N SER A 317 23.38 -0.84 -15.47
CA SER A 317 24.40 -0.95 -16.51
C SER A 317 24.06 -1.92 -17.64
N GLN A 318 23.14 -2.85 -17.38
CA GLN A 318 22.70 -3.84 -18.34
C GLN A 318 21.41 -3.45 -19.05
N LEU A 319 20.90 -2.24 -18.83
CA LEU A 319 19.69 -1.73 -19.44
C LEU A 319 19.97 -0.46 -20.24
N THR A 320 19.32 -0.38 -21.40
CA THR A 320 19.35 0.80 -22.27
C THR A 320 17.96 1.43 -22.29
N VAL A 321 17.91 2.75 -22.14
CA VAL A 321 16.70 3.55 -22.24
C VAL A 321 16.77 4.40 -23.49
N ASP A 322 15.91 4.10 -24.46
CA ASP A 322 15.84 4.82 -25.72
C ASP A 322 14.91 6.04 -25.62
N ILE A 323 15.39 7.18 -26.09
CA ILE A 323 14.62 8.43 -26.20
C ILE A 323 14.24 8.64 -27.65
N HIS A 324 12.94 8.76 -27.89
CA HIS A 324 12.39 9.07 -29.20
C HIS A 324 11.72 10.45 -29.20
N LEU A 325 12.12 11.31 -30.14
CA LEU A 325 11.50 12.63 -30.36
C LEU A 325 10.87 12.67 -31.76
N GLY A 326 9.59 13.02 -31.85
CA GLY A 326 8.86 12.98 -33.13
C GLY A 326 8.87 11.61 -33.81
N GLY A 327 8.90 10.52 -33.02
CA GLY A 327 8.94 9.13 -33.51
C GLY A 327 10.33 8.65 -33.96
N LYS A 328 11.37 9.48 -33.91
CA LYS A 328 12.74 9.11 -34.28
C LYS A 328 13.57 8.89 -33.02
N LEU A 329 14.36 7.82 -33.00
CA LEU A 329 15.38 7.62 -31.96
C LEU A 329 16.38 8.77 -32.05
N VAL A 330 16.56 9.50 -30.94
CA VAL A 330 17.51 10.63 -30.86
C VAL A 330 18.69 10.34 -29.94
N GLU A 331 18.48 9.54 -28.89
CA GLU A 331 19.50 9.23 -27.89
C GLU A 331 19.17 7.90 -27.19
N SER A 332 20.19 7.16 -26.77
CA SER A 332 20.07 5.97 -25.94
C SER A 332 20.90 6.16 -24.68
N LEU A 333 20.28 6.04 -23.51
CA LEU A 333 20.92 6.21 -22.21
C LEU A 333 21.24 4.85 -21.61
N THR A 334 22.46 4.67 -21.13
CA THR A 334 22.87 3.54 -20.30
C THR A 334 23.63 4.10 -19.10
N GLU A 335 23.31 3.61 -17.90
CA GLU A 335 24.04 4.01 -16.71
C GLU A 335 25.37 3.26 -16.64
N ALA A 336 26.47 3.94 -16.31
CA ALA A 336 27.74 3.25 -16.12
C ALA A 336 27.70 2.39 -14.84
N GLU A 337 28.45 1.28 -14.84
CA GLU A 337 28.82 0.61 -13.59
C GLU A 337 29.56 1.64 -12.70
N PRO A 338 29.25 1.75 -11.40
CA PRO A 338 30.02 2.63 -10.54
C PRO A 338 31.47 2.14 -10.42
N ASP A 339 32.45 3.05 -10.53
CA ASP A 339 33.87 2.73 -10.38
C ASP A 339 34.23 2.22 -8.97
N THR A 340 33.38 2.49 -7.97
CA THR A 340 33.52 2.02 -6.59
C THR A 340 32.20 1.39 -6.16
N PRO A 341 32.18 0.20 -5.55
CA PRO A 341 30.95 -0.35 -4.98
C PRO A 341 30.39 0.67 -3.99
N VAL A 342 29.18 1.16 -4.27
CA VAL A 342 28.45 2.08 -3.39
C VAL A 342 28.38 1.40 -2.03
N ARG A 343 29.08 1.98 -1.05
CA ARG A 343 28.95 1.54 0.33
C ARG A 343 27.49 1.78 0.72
N ASP A 344 26.92 0.80 1.42
CA ASP A 344 25.60 0.89 2.05
C ASP A 344 25.65 1.95 3.18
N GLU A 345 25.90 3.21 2.83
CA GLU A 345 26.06 4.36 3.74
C GLU A 345 24.72 4.97 4.16
N ALA A 346 23.60 4.39 3.72
CA ALA A 346 22.32 4.70 4.30
C ALA A 346 22.40 4.41 5.82
N PRO A 347 21.93 5.33 6.68
CA PRO A 347 21.97 5.16 8.13
C PRO A 347 21.37 3.80 8.53
N PRO A 348 21.89 3.13 9.58
CA PRO A 348 21.31 1.88 10.02
C PRO A 348 19.81 2.04 10.29
N THR A 349 19.04 1.09 9.77
CA THR A 349 17.56 1.04 9.84
C THR A 349 17.05 1.04 11.30
N SER A 350 17.90 0.60 12.23
CA SER A 350 17.64 0.48 13.66
C SER A 350 18.56 1.39 14.47
N GLY A 351 18.23 2.67 14.53
CA GLY A 351 18.80 3.62 15.49
C GLY A 351 17.67 4.28 16.28
N ASP A 352 17.63 3.97 17.58
CA ASP A 352 16.82 4.59 18.65
C ASP A 352 15.35 4.16 18.76
N ASP A 353 15.15 2.85 18.99
CA ASP A 353 13.92 2.31 19.60
C ASP A 353 14.06 2.14 21.13
N VAL A 354 14.99 2.88 21.74
CA VAL A 354 15.08 3.00 23.20
C VAL A 354 13.93 3.91 23.67
N PRO A 355 13.13 3.52 24.68
CA PRO A 355 12.21 4.45 25.33
C PRO A 355 13.02 5.55 25.98
N ASP A 356 12.80 6.81 25.59
CA ASP A 356 13.62 7.93 26.03
C ASP A 356 13.43 8.29 27.52
N THR A 357 12.50 7.64 28.25
CA THR A 357 12.23 7.90 29.68
C THR A 357 11.20 6.91 30.26
N GLU A 358 11.14 6.76 31.58
CA GLU A 358 9.95 6.20 32.24
C GLU A 358 8.75 7.13 32.01
N LEU A 359 7.84 6.73 31.13
CA LEU A 359 6.61 7.49 30.87
C LEU A 359 5.60 7.26 32.01
N PRO A 360 4.88 8.30 32.46
CA PRO A 360 3.80 8.15 33.43
C PRO A 360 2.76 7.12 32.97
N SER A 361 2.34 6.23 33.87
CA SER A 361 1.25 5.29 33.61
C SER A 361 -0.01 5.73 34.35
N GLY A 362 -1.17 5.20 33.93
CA GLY A 362 -2.44 5.51 34.56
C GLY A 362 -3.55 4.50 34.24
N PRO A 363 -4.73 4.68 34.82
CA PRO A 363 -5.86 3.77 34.63
C PRO A 363 -6.60 3.97 33.30
N HIS A 364 -6.20 4.94 32.47
CA HIS A 364 -6.93 5.29 31.25
C HIS A 364 -6.63 4.30 30.13
N SER A 365 -7.58 4.22 29.19
CA SER A 365 -7.44 3.45 27.97
C SER A 365 -8.09 4.20 26.82
N TYR A 366 -7.43 4.22 25.67
CA TYR A 366 -7.87 4.94 24.48
C TYR A 366 -7.89 3.98 23.30
N ARG A 367 -8.86 4.15 22.39
CA ARG A 367 -8.73 3.58 21.05
C ARG A 367 -7.62 4.31 20.31
N LEU A 368 -6.92 3.61 19.43
CA LEU A 368 -5.86 4.23 18.62
C LEU A 368 -6.41 5.41 17.80
N GLU A 369 -7.66 5.33 17.36
CA GLU A 369 -8.38 6.43 16.69
C GLU A 369 -8.31 7.77 17.43
N GLU A 370 -8.31 7.74 18.77
CA GLU A 370 -8.29 8.94 19.60
C GLU A 370 -6.90 9.57 19.69
N LEU A 371 -5.85 8.81 19.38
CA LEU A 371 -4.45 9.20 19.56
C LEU A 371 -3.71 9.39 18.24
N ALA A 372 -4.18 8.78 17.15
CA ALA A 372 -3.46 8.74 15.89
C ALA A 372 -4.36 8.79 14.66
N PHE A 373 -3.77 9.29 13.58
CA PHE A 373 -4.19 9.06 12.20
C PHE A 373 -3.53 7.77 11.68
N THR A 374 -4.15 7.10 10.72
CA THR A 374 -3.57 5.88 10.13
C THR A 374 -3.73 5.84 8.62
N ARG A 375 -2.75 5.21 7.96
CA ARG A 375 -2.79 4.96 6.53
C ARG A 375 -2.21 3.59 6.23
N SER A 376 -2.80 2.84 5.31
CA SER A 376 -2.27 1.56 4.87
C SER A 376 -2.37 1.36 3.37
N GLY A 377 -1.45 0.55 2.85
CA GLY A 377 -1.36 0.24 1.42
C GLY A 377 -0.54 -1.02 1.18
N ASP A 378 -0.56 -1.50 -0.06
CA ASP A 378 0.13 -2.71 -0.42
C ASP A 378 1.60 -2.45 -0.79
N LYS A 379 2.43 -3.44 -0.50
CA LYS A 379 3.84 -3.50 -0.90
C LYS A 379 4.12 -4.91 -1.41
N GLY A 380 3.56 -5.21 -2.58
CA GLY A 380 3.56 -6.56 -3.13
C GLY A 380 2.58 -7.45 -2.38
N ASP A 381 3.07 -8.49 -1.71
CA ASP A 381 2.26 -9.35 -0.83
C ASP A 381 2.26 -8.87 0.64
N SER A 382 2.98 -7.79 0.93
CA SER A 382 3.03 -7.18 2.26
C SER A 382 2.08 -6.00 2.31
N ALA A 383 1.68 -5.58 3.50
CA ALA A 383 0.97 -4.32 3.73
C ALA A 383 1.83 -3.42 4.61
N ASN A 384 1.80 -2.11 4.36
CA ASN A 384 2.30 -1.13 5.32
C ASN A 384 1.13 -0.54 6.11
N ILE A 385 1.37 -0.16 7.36
CA ILE A 385 0.45 0.60 8.20
C ILE A 385 1.25 1.73 8.86
N GLY A 386 1.05 2.95 8.40
CA GLY A 386 1.51 4.16 9.05
C GLY A 386 0.56 4.59 10.16
N VAL A 387 1.12 5.05 11.28
CA VAL A 387 0.41 5.54 12.47
C VAL A 387 1.04 6.86 12.86
N VAL A 388 0.33 7.96 12.65
CA VAL A 388 0.81 9.33 12.89
C VAL A 388 0.14 9.86 14.15
N ALA A 389 0.90 10.28 15.15
CA ALA A 389 0.33 10.84 16.37
C ALA A 389 -0.49 12.11 16.06
N ARG A 390 -1.70 12.22 16.64
CA ARG A 390 -2.52 13.44 16.56
C ARG A 390 -1.87 14.63 17.26
N HIS A 391 -1.04 14.36 18.27
CA HIS A 391 -0.29 15.36 19.00
C HIS A 391 1.12 14.83 19.32
N PRO A 392 2.18 15.67 19.28
CA PRO A 392 3.55 15.25 19.59
C PRO A 392 3.68 14.54 20.95
N LEU A 393 2.91 14.97 21.97
CA LEU A 393 2.91 14.36 23.31
C LEU A 393 2.39 12.91 23.33
N PHE A 394 1.63 12.47 22.33
CA PHE A 394 1.13 11.09 22.26
C PHE A 394 2.17 10.13 21.68
N PHE A 395 3.14 10.65 20.92
CA PHE A 395 4.11 9.83 20.20
C PHE A 395 4.98 8.93 21.11
N PRO A 396 5.52 9.41 22.24
CA PRO A 396 6.25 8.54 23.17
C PRO A 396 5.41 7.36 23.67
N TYR A 397 4.13 7.58 23.98
CA TYR A 397 3.21 6.54 24.41
C TYR A 397 2.88 5.56 23.28
N LEU A 398 2.65 6.06 22.06
CA LEU A 398 2.46 5.20 20.88
C LEU A 398 3.69 4.33 20.62
N LYS A 399 4.90 4.91 20.71
CA LYS A 399 6.17 4.18 20.55
C LYS A 399 6.34 3.08 21.61
N GLN A 400 5.96 3.33 22.86
CA GLN A 400 6.04 2.34 23.94
C GLN A 400 5.00 1.22 23.80
N HIS A 401 3.74 1.57 23.53
CA HIS A 401 2.62 0.61 23.59
C HIS A 401 2.35 -0.10 22.25
N LEU A 402 2.58 0.56 21.12
CA LEU A 402 2.33 0.00 19.79
C LEU A 402 3.60 -0.67 19.25
N THR A 403 3.90 -1.84 19.80
CA THR A 403 5.09 -2.63 19.41
C THR A 403 4.80 -3.50 18.18
N PRO A 404 5.84 -3.99 17.46
CA PRO A 404 5.65 -4.98 16.39
C PRO A 404 4.85 -6.21 16.84
N ALA A 405 5.04 -6.66 18.08
CA ALA A 405 4.34 -7.82 18.65
C ALA A 405 2.84 -7.55 18.82
N VAL A 406 2.46 -6.36 19.28
CA VAL A 406 1.05 -5.96 19.42
C VAL A 406 0.36 -5.91 18.05
N VAL A 407 0.99 -5.32 17.05
CA VAL A 407 0.44 -5.25 15.69
C VAL A 407 0.38 -6.63 15.04
N HIS A 408 1.40 -7.47 15.24
CA HIS A 408 1.38 -8.86 14.80
C HIS A 408 0.21 -9.63 15.39
N GLU A 409 -0.01 -9.54 16.71
CA GLU A 409 -1.09 -10.25 17.38
C GLU A 409 -2.46 -9.80 16.88
N TYR A 410 -2.64 -8.48 16.68
CA TYR A 410 -3.89 -7.91 16.17
C TYR A 410 -4.23 -8.42 14.76
N PHE A 411 -3.23 -8.59 13.89
CA PHE A 411 -3.41 -9.06 12.51
C PHE A 411 -3.02 -10.52 12.27
N SER A 412 -2.89 -11.32 13.34
CA SER A 412 -2.40 -12.71 13.25
C SER A 412 -3.26 -13.59 12.33
N HIS A 413 -4.56 -13.30 12.21
CA HIS A 413 -5.48 -14.00 11.30
C HIS A 413 -5.23 -13.73 9.81
N LEU A 414 -4.44 -12.70 9.47
CA LEU A 414 -4.08 -12.34 8.09
C LEU A 414 -2.70 -12.85 7.70
N ILE A 415 -1.93 -13.35 8.65
CA ILE A 415 -0.56 -13.85 8.49
C ILE A 415 -0.59 -15.39 8.40
N GLU A 416 0.17 -15.97 7.47
CA GLU A 416 0.20 -17.43 7.30
C GLU A 416 0.80 -18.16 8.53
N PRO A 417 0.20 -19.28 8.99
CA PRO A 417 0.69 -20.06 10.12
C PRO A 417 2.14 -20.54 9.94
N GLY A 418 2.95 -20.51 11.01
CA GLY A 418 4.34 -20.98 11.00
C GLY A 418 5.40 -19.91 10.72
N GLN A 419 4.99 -18.66 10.51
CA GLN A 419 5.88 -17.50 10.34
C GLN A 419 5.93 -16.68 11.64
N HIS A 420 6.74 -17.10 12.62
CA HIS A 420 6.68 -16.56 13.99
C HIS A 420 7.84 -15.65 14.40
N SER A 421 8.76 -15.31 13.50
CA SER A 421 9.88 -14.43 13.83
C SER A 421 10.18 -13.52 12.64
N ALA A 422 9.92 -12.22 12.79
CA ALA A 422 10.13 -11.13 11.81
C ALA A 422 9.01 -10.86 10.77
N THR A 423 7.75 -11.17 11.07
CA THR A 423 6.63 -10.86 10.14
C THR A 423 6.21 -9.39 10.16
N VAL A 424 6.38 -8.70 11.28
CA VAL A 424 6.09 -7.26 11.40
C VAL A 424 7.37 -6.52 11.75
N THR A 425 7.76 -5.57 10.89
CA THR A 425 8.87 -4.65 11.16
C THR A 425 8.29 -3.28 11.46
N ARG A 426 8.80 -2.60 12.50
CA ARG A 426 8.42 -1.22 12.82
C ARG A 426 9.59 -0.29 12.49
N PHE A 427 9.26 0.86 11.91
CA PHE A 427 10.15 1.98 11.69
C PHE A 427 9.57 3.24 12.34
N THR A 428 10.42 4.21 12.65
CA THR A 428 10.04 5.51 13.23
C THR A 428 10.26 6.65 12.23
N LEU A 429 9.35 7.61 12.23
CA LEU A 429 9.47 8.88 11.51
C LEU A 429 9.28 10.02 12.54
N PRO A 430 10.29 10.32 13.36
CA PRO A 430 10.19 11.30 14.44
C PRO A 430 9.82 12.71 13.96
N GLY A 431 10.20 13.10 12.74
CA GLY A 431 9.90 14.43 12.19
C GLY A 431 8.41 14.73 12.04
N ILE A 432 7.57 13.69 11.92
CA ILE A 432 6.11 13.78 11.90
C ILE A 432 5.45 12.97 13.03
N HIS A 433 6.22 12.58 14.05
CA HIS A 433 5.70 11.82 15.19
C HIS A 433 4.96 10.53 14.81
N ALA A 434 5.53 9.77 13.87
CA ALA A 434 4.87 8.59 13.30
C ALA A 434 5.65 7.29 13.47
N LEU A 435 4.91 6.18 13.39
CA LEU A 435 5.40 4.81 13.31
C LEU A 435 4.95 4.22 11.97
N ASN A 436 5.79 3.42 11.32
CA ASN A 436 5.40 2.65 10.14
C ASN A 436 5.63 1.17 10.38
N PHE A 437 4.60 0.36 10.18
CA PHE A 437 4.65 -1.09 10.33
C PHE A 437 4.59 -1.75 8.96
N VAL A 438 5.49 -2.69 8.67
CA VAL A 438 5.43 -3.52 7.46
C VAL A 438 5.08 -4.94 7.86
N LEU A 439 3.90 -5.40 7.46
CA LEU A 439 3.36 -6.73 7.72
C LEU A 439 3.66 -7.61 6.49
N ARG A 440 4.74 -8.38 6.56
CA ARG A 440 5.23 -9.21 5.46
C ARG A 440 4.25 -10.33 5.11
N ARG A 441 3.96 -10.52 3.81
CA ARG A 441 3.07 -11.60 3.29
C ARG A 441 1.70 -11.64 3.97
N SER A 442 1.12 -10.48 4.22
CA SER A 442 -0.15 -10.32 4.93
C SER A 442 -1.34 -10.12 4.00
N LEU A 443 -1.17 -10.16 2.67
CA LEU A 443 -2.23 -9.90 1.69
C LEU A 443 -2.75 -11.15 0.96
N GLY A 444 -2.14 -12.33 1.18
CA GLY A 444 -2.61 -13.59 0.58
C GLY A 444 -2.20 -13.73 -0.89
N GLY A 445 -0.98 -13.33 -1.22
CA GLY A 445 -0.38 -13.30 -2.56
C GLY A 445 -0.38 -11.90 -3.22
N GLY A 446 -0.77 -10.84 -2.49
CA GLY A 446 -0.83 -9.46 -2.98
C GLY A 446 -2.04 -9.13 -3.86
N GLY A 447 -2.16 -7.85 -4.25
CA GLY A 447 -3.35 -7.30 -4.91
C GLY A 447 -3.93 -8.14 -6.05
N VAL A 448 -3.06 -8.61 -6.96
CA VAL A 448 -3.52 -9.38 -8.14
C VAL A 448 -3.79 -10.84 -7.81
N ALA A 449 -3.18 -11.44 -6.79
CA ALA A 449 -3.35 -12.86 -6.50
C ALA A 449 -4.35 -13.17 -5.40
N SER A 450 -4.58 -12.20 -4.52
CA SER A 450 -5.38 -12.40 -3.33
C SER A 450 -6.82 -12.80 -3.66
N LEU A 451 -7.35 -13.66 -2.81
CA LEU A 451 -8.74 -14.09 -2.81
C LEU A 451 -9.58 -13.34 -1.77
N ARG A 452 -8.96 -12.43 -1.01
CA ARG A 452 -9.61 -11.64 0.04
C ARG A 452 -10.42 -10.49 -0.55
N SER A 453 -11.39 -10.01 0.23
CA SER A 453 -12.21 -8.83 -0.11
C SER A 453 -11.43 -7.52 -0.10
N ASP A 454 -10.38 -7.42 0.73
CA ASP A 454 -9.41 -6.33 0.72
C ASP A 454 -8.03 -6.86 0.29
N PRO A 455 -7.77 -6.98 -1.02
CA PRO A 455 -6.53 -7.56 -1.52
C PRO A 455 -5.32 -6.60 -1.41
N GLN A 456 -5.55 -5.32 -1.08
CA GLN A 456 -4.51 -4.29 -0.99
C GLN A 456 -4.28 -3.80 0.44
N GLY A 457 -5.01 -4.32 1.43
CA GLY A 457 -4.88 -3.91 2.83
C GLY A 457 -5.30 -2.46 3.08
N LYS A 458 -6.21 -1.89 2.27
CA LYS A 458 -6.68 -0.51 2.43
C LYS A 458 -7.45 -0.31 3.73
N ALA A 459 -8.06 -1.37 4.26
CA ALA A 459 -8.77 -1.34 5.52
C ALA A 459 -7.86 -1.55 6.74
N TYR A 460 -6.60 -1.96 6.58
CA TYR A 460 -5.77 -2.37 7.72
C TYR A 460 -5.52 -1.21 8.70
N GLY A 461 -5.21 0.00 8.21
CA GLY A 461 -5.11 1.18 9.07
C GLY A 461 -6.40 1.42 9.85
N GLN A 462 -7.54 1.36 9.16
CA GLN A 462 -8.87 1.55 9.75
C GLN A 462 -9.22 0.49 10.79
N MET A 463 -8.84 -0.77 10.57
CA MET A 463 -8.99 -1.83 11.56
C MET A 463 -8.11 -1.56 12.79
N LEU A 464 -6.87 -1.10 12.58
CA LEU A 464 -5.95 -0.83 13.69
C LEU A 464 -6.43 0.34 14.57
N LEU A 465 -7.19 1.30 14.04
CA LEU A 465 -7.81 2.38 14.82
C LEU A 465 -8.68 1.85 15.98
N ASP A 466 -9.24 0.65 15.83
CA ASP A 466 -10.10 -0.01 16.83
C ASP A 466 -9.32 -0.69 17.97
N LEU A 467 -8.00 -0.81 17.85
CA LEU A 467 -7.11 -1.32 18.90
C LEU A 467 -7.18 -0.39 20.12
N ARG A 468 -7.35 -0.99 21.31
CA ARG A 468 -7.32 -0.26 22.58
C ARG A 468 -5.95 -0.38 23.22
N LEU A 469 -5.37 0.77 23.56
CA LEU A 469 -4.16 0.87 24.37
C LEU A 469 -4.55 1.21 25.81
N SER A 470 -4.01 0.46 26.77
CA SER A 470 -4.31 0.58 28.21
C SER A 470 -3.06 0.89 29.02
N GLY A 471 -3.25 1.35 30.26
CA GLY A 471 -2.14 1.71 31.15
C GLY A 471 -1.63 3.14 30.91
N LEU A 472 -2.45 3.98 30.28
CA LEU A 472 -2.08 5.34 29.89
C LEU A 472 -2.54 6.35 30.94
N PRO A 473 -1.84 7.48 31.09
CA PRO A 473 -2.32 8.60 31.90
C PRO A 473 -3.49 9.30 31.20
N ASP A 474 -4.03 10.35 31.81
CA ASP A 474 -5.03 11.19 31.15
C ASP A 474 -4.38 12.02 30.02
N LEU A 475 -4.16 11.39 28.86
CA LEU A 475 -3.52 12.02 27.70
C LEU A 475 -4.32 13.20 27.15
N LYS A 476 -5.66 13.19 27.26
CA LYS A 476 -6.48 14.30 26.75
C LYS A 476 -6.25 15.56 27.56
N SER A 477 -6.13 15.44 28.88
CA SER A 477 -5.78 16.57 29.75
C SER A 477 -4.39 17.18 29.50
N LEU A 478 -3.51 16.50 28.75
CA LEU A 478 -2.17 17.01 28.42
C LEU A 478 -2.14 17.93 27.19
N VAL A 479 -3.23 17.97 26.42
CA VAL A 479 -3.31 18.70 25.14
C VAL A 479 -4.41 19.76 25.12
N ASP A 480 -5.25 19.80 26.16
CA ASP A 480 -6.15 20.91 26.47
C ASP A 480 -5.34 22.10 27.04
#